data_AF-A0AAV9CFR5-F1
#
_entry.id   AF-A0AAV9CFR5-F1
#
_cell.length_a   1.000
_cell.length_b   1.000
_cell.length_c   1.000
_cell.angle_alpha   90.00
_cell.angle_beta   90.00
_cell.angle_gamma   90.00
#
_symmetry.space_group_name_H-M   'P 1'
#
loop_
_entity.id
_entity.type
_entity.pdbx_description
1 polymer ?
#
loop_
_entity_poly.entity_id
_entity_poly.type
_entity_poly.pdbx_seq_one_letter_code
_entity_poly.pdbx_strand_id
1 'polypeptide(L)'
;MTHALHEPHDDKPTDQHGCCGGLSVLHSITPQSGPLSTPELKQQKEVQRQKDMKIYKGWLERVQDYLRCCLKKAKENGFLDLINNHHNNPHSESNPQTRPNQLPTLLSNQSLEIIRHQAKINGWYIEPNEIELHEHIGKGSTADIYRATWRGLNVAVKWIFPDIFNSDENGVIWFAQELEVLSHQHHPFVLQLMGACLELPTNGWIVTELLSGKTLTEWLHGCKERRKERMIPLPPLEERLKKGLEIALAMQYLHEKTPKVVHRDLKPSNIFLDDGMHVRVADFGHARFLLDEEQALTGETVGIKD
;
A
#
# COMPACT_ATOMS: atom_id res chain seq x y z
N MET A 1 39.09 61.93 -4.63
CA MET A 1 38.64 61.47 -5.94
C MET A 1 37.65 60.32 -5.72
N THR A 2 36.36 60.49 -5.35
CA THR A 2 35.38 61.60 -5.55
C THR A 2 35.17 61.94 -7.04
N HIS A 3 33.99 62.05 -7.66
CA HIS A 3 32.54 61.98 -7.29
C HIS A 3 31.79 61.10 -8.35
N ALA A 4 30.55 60.56 -8.25
CA ALA A 4 29.35 60.70 -7.40
C ALA A 4 28.22 61.68 -7.86
N LEU A 5 26.96 61.18 -7.86
CA LEU A 5 25.64 61.84 -8.08
C LEU A 5 25.27 62.20 -9.55
N HIS A 6 24.06 61.93 -10.07
CA HIS A 6 22.76 62.51 -9.67
C HIS A 6 21.53 61.68 -10.14
N GLU A 7 20.45 61.66 -9.34
CA GLU A 7 19.04 61.68 -9.84
C GLU A 7 18.57 63.16 -9.93
N PRO A 8 17.34 63.49 -10.41
CA PRO A 8 16.20 63.51 -9.47
C PRO A 8 14.82 63.15 -10.06
N HIS A 9 13.85 63.21 -9.14
CA HIS A 9 12.46 62.79 -9.09
C HIS A 9 11.40 63.68 -9.83
N ASP A 10 10.19 63.11 -9.92
CA ASP A 10 8.86 63.70 -9.63
C ASP A 10 7.82 64.19 -10.68
N ASP A 11 6.57 64.04 -10.20
CA ASP A 11 5.26 64.67 -10.49
C ASP A 11 4.18 64.04 -11.42
N LYS A 12 2.99 63.88 -10.80
CA LYS A 12 1.64 63.71 -11.40
C LYS A 12 0.89 65.05 -11.34
N PRO A 13 -0.11 65.29 -12.22
CA PRO A 13 -1.53 65.23 -11.79
C PRO A 13 -2.42 64.48 -12.83
N THR A 14 -3.42 63.65 -12.51
CA THR A 14 -4.81 63.88 -12.01
C THR A 14 -5.79 64.65 -12.91
N ASP A 15 -7.06 64.19 -12.87
CA ASP A 15 -8.32 64.82 -13.32
C ASP A 15 -8.63 64.87 -14.83
N GLN A 16 -9.90 64.85 -15.31
CA GLN A 16 -11.20 64.35 -14.79
C GLN A 16 -12.21 64.49 -15.95
N HIS A 17 -13.21 63.59 -16.09
CA HIS A 17 -14.57 63.82 -16.66
C HIS A 17 -15.30 62.45 -16.70
N GLY A 18 -16.54 62.24 -16.24
CA GLY A 18 -17.46 63.13 -15.52
C GLY A 18 -18.87 63.18 -16.14
N CYS A 19 -19.77 62.25 -15.77
CA CYS A 19 -21.25 62.33 -15.70
C CYS A 19 -21.85 60.89 -15.61
N CYS A 20 -22.57 60.48 -14.57
CA CYS A 20 -23.93 60.87 -14.10
C CYS A 20 -25.07 60.17 -14.89
N GLY A 21 -26.10 59.55 -14.28
CA GLY A 21 -26.45 59.29 -12.87
C GLY A 21 -27.07 57.88 -12.71
N GLY A 22 -27.31 57.33 -11.52
CA GLY A 22 -28.43 57.66 -10.60
C GLY A 22 -29.68 56.82 -10.94
N LEU A 23 -30.42 56.16 -10.04
CA LEU A 23 -30.40 56.15 -8.57
C LEU A 23 -31.22 54.93 -8.05
N SER A 24 -31.11 54.63 -6.74
CA SER A 24 -32.04 53.89 -5.86
C SER A 24 -31.58 52.56 -5.27
N VAL A 25 -31.99 52.34 -4.02
CA VAL A 25 -31.49 51.35 -3.07
C VAL A 25 -32.58 50.31 -2.80
N LEU A 26 -32.22 49.02 -2.81
CA LEU A 26 -32.97 47.98 -2.10
C LEU A 26 -32.01 47.01 -1.39
N HIS A 27 -32.19 46.87 -0.08
CA HIS A 27 -31.62 45.78 0.72
C HIS A 27 -32.16 44.43 0.23
N SER A 28 -31.30 43.43 0.03
CA SER A 28 -31.72 42.01 0.03
C SER A 28 -30.56 41.06 0.35
N ILE A 29 -30.55 40.58 1.60
CA ILE A 29 -30.20 39.20 1.99
C ILE A 29 -28.91 38.61 1.40
N THR A 30 -27.82 38.70 2.17
CA THR A 30 -26.78 37.67 2.15
C THR A 30 -27.35 36.36 2.72
N PRO A 31 -27.22 35.20 2.04
CA PRO A 31 -27.56 33.93 2.64
C PRO A 31 -26.48 33.57 3.66
N GLN A 32 -26.78 33.75 4.95
CA GLN A 32 -25.94 33.19 6.01
C GLN A 32 -25.99 31.66 5.91
N SER A 33 -24.85 31.05 5.64
CA SER A 33 -24.65 29.61 5.80
C SER A 33 -24.65 29.27 7.30
N GLY A 34 -25.82 28.98 7.86
CA GLY A 34 -25.92 28.41 9.19
C GLY A 34 -25.28 27.00 9.25
N PRO A 35 -24.92 26.51 10.44
CA PRO A 35 -24.37 25.17 10.60
C PRO A 35 -25.39 24.12 10.14
N LEU A 36 -24.98 23.28 9.19
CA LEU A 36 -25.83 22.30 8.52
C LEU A 36 -26.49 21.35 9.54
N SER A 37 -27.79 21.10 9.40
CA SER A 37 -28.51 20.29 10.38
C SER A 37 -28.07 18.81 10.32
N THR A 38 -28.13 18.14 11.47
CA THR A 38 -27.71 16.73 11.59
C THR A 38 -28.41 15.74 10.62
N PRO A 39 -29.69 15.88 10.22
CA PRO A 39 -30.27 15.03 9.17
C PRO A 39 -29.74 15.37 7.77
N GLU A 40 -29.55 16.65 7.42
CA GLU A 40 -29.01 17.04 6.10
C GLU A 40 -27.59 16.52 5.90
N LEU A 41 -26.74 16.59 6.93
CA LEU A 41 -25.39 16.06 6.89
C LEU A 41 -25.38 14.53 6.74
N LYS A 42 -26.33 13.82 7.36
CA LYS A 42 -26.52 12.37 7.17
C LYS A 42 -26.98 12.05 5.75
N GLN A 43 -27.93 12.82 5.21
CA GLN A 43 -28.46 12.61 3.86
C GLN A 43 -27.41 12.91 2.79
N GLN A 44 -26.57 13.95 2.97
CA GLN A 44 -25.43 14.22 2.10
C GLN A 44 -24.37 13.10 2.16
N LYS A 45 -24.05 12.58 3.34
CA LYS A 45 -23.14 11.43 3.49
C LYS A 45 -23.69 10.17 2.81
N GLU A 46 -24.99 9.90 2.90
CA GLU A 46 -25.62 8.77 2.24
C GLU A 46 -25.63 8.92 0.71
N VAL A 47 -25.96 10.12 0.19
CA VAL A 47 -25.87 10.43 -1.25
C VAL A 47 -24.42 10.31 -1.75
N GLN A 48 -23.42 10.70 -0.94
CA GLN A 48 -22.02 10.52 -1.28
C GLN A 48 -21.64 9.03 -1.31
N ARG A 49 -22.02 8.26 -0.28
CA ARG A 49 -21.82 6.80 -0.23
C ARG A 49 -22.43 6.09 -1.45
N GLN A 50 -23.62 6.50 -1.89
CA GLN A 50 -24.26 5.96 -3.09
C GLN A 50 -23.50 6.32 -4.39
N LYS A 51 -22.95 7.53 -4.50
CA LYS A 51 -22.06 7.91 -5.62
C LYS A 51 -20.78 7.08 -5.61
N ASP A 52 -20.15 6.93 -4.45
CA ASP A 52 -18.91 6.16 -4.29
C ASP A 52 -19.14 4.67 -4.61
N MET A 53 -20.24 4.08 -4.14
CA MET A 53 -20.66 2.72 -4.51
C MET A 53 -20.91 2.56 -6.02
N LYS A 54 -21.49 3.57 -6.68
CA LYS A 54 -21.71 3.56 -8.14
C LYS A 54 -20.39 3.66 -8.91
N ILE A 55 -19.45 4.47 -8.44
CA ILE A 55 -18.09 4.56 -8.99
C ILE A 55 -17.34 3.24 -8.81
N TYR A 56 -17.41 2.64 -7.62
CA TYR A 56 -16.80 1.35 -7.30
C TYR A 56 -17.37 0.21 -8.14
N LYS A 57 -18.70 0.13 -8.29
CA LYS A 57 -19.36 -0.84 -9.18
C LYS A 57 -18.88 -0.70 -10.63
N GLY A 58 -18.86 0.52 -11.16
CA GLY A 58 -18.37 0.77 -12.52
C GLY A 58 -16.86 0.48 -12.69
N TRP A 59 -16.06 0.62 -11.63
CA TRP A 59 -14.67 0.16 -11.63
C TRP A 59 -14.59 -1.36 -11.66
N LEU A 60 -15.38 -2.06 -10.84
CA LEU A 60 -15.42 -3.52 -10.77
C LEU A 60 -15.86 -4.15 -12.10
N GLU A 61 -16.87 -3.56 -12.77
CA GLU A 61 -17.31 -3.95 -14.11
C GLU A 61 -16.17 -3.83 -15.14
N ARG A 62 -15.44 -2.70 -15.16
CA ARG A 62 -14.27 -2.50 -16.04
C ARG A 62 -13.13 -3.49 -15.75
N VAL A 63 -12.87 -3.80 -14.48
CA VAL A 63 -11.89 -4.82 -14.08
C VAL A 63 -12.33 -6.20 -14.57
N GLN A 64 -13.60 -6.54 -14.44
CA GLN A 64 -14.15 -7.82 -14.91
C GLN A 64 -14.06 -7.96 -16.45
N ASP A 65 -14.35 -6.90 -17.21
CA ASP A 65 -14.19 -6.88 -18.66
C ASP A 65 -12.73 -6.96 -19.09
N TYR A 66 -11.83 -6.28 -18.37
CA TYR A 66 -10.39 -6.39 -18.59
C TYR A 66 -9.90 -7.83 -18.36
N LEU A 67 -10.31 -8.47 -17.26
CA LEU A 67 -9.99 -9.87 -16.96
C LEU A 67 -10.56 -10.83 -18.01
N ARG A 68 -11.80 -10.64 -18.47
CA ARG A 68 -12.39 -11.39 -19.60
C ARG A 68 -11.53 -11.26 -20.87
N CYS A 69 -11.08 -10.05 -21.19
CA CYS A 69 -10.21 -9.78 -22.33
C CYS A 69 -8.84 -10.48 -22.18
N CYS A 70 -8.23 -10.39 -21.00
CA CYS A 70 -6.99 -11.09 -20.68
C CYS A 70 -7.12 -12.61 -20.82
N LEU A 71 -8.19 -13.22 -20.28
CA LEU A 71 -8.44 -14.66 -20.39
C LEU A 71 -8.66 -15.11 -21.83
N LYS A 72 -9.43 -14.35 -22.62
CA LYS A 72 -9.60 -14.62 -24.06
C LYS A 72 -8.25 -14.60 -24.78
N LYS A 73 -7.44 -13.57 -24.53
CA LYS A 73 -6.12 -13.41 -25.16
C LYS A 73 -5.11 -14.47 -24.69
N ALA A 74 -5.19 -14.91 -23.44
CA ALA A 74 -4.41 -16.03 -22.91
C ALA A 74 -4.77 -17.33 -23.64
N LYS A 75 -6.06 -17.62 -23.82
CA LYS A 75 -6.56 -18.80 -24.56
C LYS A 75 -6.14 -18.78 -26.03
N GLU A 76 -6.28 -17.65 -26.72
CA GLU A 76 -5.95 -17.49 -28.15
C GLU A 76 -4.46 -17.73 -28.47
N ASN A 77 -3.58 -17.62 -27.47
CA ASN A 77 -2.14 -17.76 -27.62
C ASN A 77 -1.57 -18.99 -26.87
N GLY A 78 -2.42 -19.96 -26.49
CA GLY A 78 -2.00 -21.21 -25.83
C GLY A 78 -1.47 -21.08 -24.39
N PHE A 79 -1.60 -19.90 -23.77
CA PHE A 79 -1.02 -19.66 -22.44
C PHE A 79 -1.74 -20.37 -21.29
N LEU A 80 -3.00 -20.79 -21.48
CA LEU A 80 -3.72 -21.58 -20.47
C LEU A 80 -3.10 -22.99 -20.28
N ASP A 81 -2.50 -23.54 -21.33
CA ASP A 81 -1.88 -24.87 -21.29
C ASP A 81 -0.56 -24.86 -20.50
N LEU A 82 0.18 -23.74 -20.53
CA LEU A 82 1.35 -23.48 -19.70
C LEU A 82 1.01 -23.46 -18.19
N ILE A 83 -0.15 -22.91 -17.82
CA ILE A 83 -0.59 -22.87 -16.42
C ILE A 83 -0.94 -24.28 -15.91
N ASN A 84 -1.66 -25.07 -16.72
CA ASN A 84 -2.05 -26.44 -16.36
C ASN A 84 -0.84 -27.38 -16.22
N ASN A 85 0.20 -27.22 -17.05
CA ASN A 85 1.39 -28.08 -16.99
C ASN A 85 2.22 -27.89 -15.70
N HIS A 86 2.11 -26.74 -15.03
CA HIS A 86 2.80 -26.50 -13.75
C HIS A 86 2.19 -27.23 -12.54
N HIS A 87 0.96 -27.76 -12.65
CA HIS A 87 0.30 -28.50 -11.55
C HIS A 87 0.81 -29.95 -11.36
N ASN A 88 1.67 -30.47 -12.25
CA ASN A 88 2.07 -31.89 -12.27
C ASN A 88 3.41 -32.20 -11.55
N ASN A 89 3.81 -31.42 -10.54
CA ASN A 89 5.06 -31.67 -9.80
C ASN A 89 4.77 -32.26 -8.39
N PRO A 90 5.12 -33.54 -8.11
CA PRO A 90 4.62 -34.26 -6.93
C PRO A 90 5.54 -34.17 -5.70
N HIS A 91 5.58 -32.99 -5.05
CA HIS A 91 6.12 -32.80 -3.70
C HIS A 91 5.26 -31.73 -2.98
N SER A 92 4.80 -31.87 -1.73
CA SER A 92 5.09 -32.89 -0.70
C SER A 92 3.95 -33.01 0.32
N GLU A 93 3.43 -34.21 0.57
CA GLU A 93 2.58 -34.47 1.73
C GLU A 93 3.43 -34.75 2.98
N SER A 94 3.31 -33.91 4.01
CA SER A 94 3.58 -34.30 5.40
C SER A 94 2.92 -33.31 6.37
N ASN A 95 1.79 -33.69 6.95
CA ASN A 95 1.01 -32.85 7.87
C ASN A 95 0.93 -33.49 9.27
N PRO A 96 1.67 -32.99 10.28
CA PRO A 96 1.39 -33.28 11.67
C PRO A 96 0.30 -32.33 12.18
N GLN A 97 -0.92 -32.85 12.34
CA GLN A 97 -2.04 -32.11 12.92
C GLN A 97 -1.69 -31.58 14.32
N THR A 98 -1.50 -30.28 14.45
CA THR A 98 -1.46 -29.59 15.75
C THR A 98 -2.46 -28.46 15.70
N ARG A 99 -3.45 -28.47 16.60
CA ARG A 99 -4.57 -27.51 16.59
C ARG A 99 -4.03 -26.10 16.88
N PRO A 100 -4.37 -25.07 16.09
CA PRO A 100 -4.15 -23.71 16.52
C PRO A 100 -5.13 -23.38 17.66
N ASN A 101 -4.60 -22.94 18.81
CA ASN A 101 -5.41 -22.26 19.80
C ASN A 101 -5.98 -20.97 19.20
N GLN A 102 -7.19 -20.60 19.63
CA GLN A 102 -7.85 -19.37 19.23
C GLN A 102 -6.98 -18.14 19.58
N LEU A 103 -6.73 -17.27 18.60
CA LEU A 103 -6.10 -15.97 18.83
C LEU A 103 -7.20 -14.89 18.89
N PRO A 104 -7.43 -14.22 20.04
CA PRO A 104 -8.51 -13.23 20.16
C PRO A 104 -8.18 -11.91 19.44
N THR A 105 -9.20 -11.32 18.82
CA THR A 105 -9.17 -10.09 18.00
C THR A 105 -8.98 -8.79 18.81
N LEU A 106 -7.94 -8.72 19.64
CA LEU A 106 -7.58 -7.53 20.42
C LEU A 106 -6.06 -7.28 20.35
N LEU A 107 -5.62 -6.72 19.21
CA LEU A 107 -4.26 -6.21 19.08
C LEU A 107 -4.08 -5.00 19.99
N SER A 108 -3.29 -5.17 21.04
CA SER A 108 -2.94 -4.16 22.05
C SER A 108 -1.45 -4.26 22.38
N ASN A 109 -0.94 -3.47 23.33
CA ASN A 109 0.45 -3.58 23.79
C ASN A 109 0.84 -5.01 24.25
N GLN A 110 -0.12 -5.82 24.69
CA GLN A 110 0.11 -7.24 25.02
C GLN A 110 0.53 -8.08 23.80
N SER A 111 0.02 -7.75 22.61
CA SER A 111 0.33 -8.46 21.36
C SER A 111 1.77 -8.22 20.92
N LEU A 112 2.32 -7.03 21.13
CA LEU A 112 3.73 -6.75 20.79
C LEU A 112 4.70 -7.58 21.65
N GLU A 113 4.39 -7.82 22.93
CA GLU A 113 5.21 -8.71 23.78
C GLU A 113 5.12 -10.18 23.33
N ILE A 114 3.94 -10.64 22.93
CA ILE A 114 3.76 -11.98 22.35
C ILE A 114 4.62 -12.12 21.08
N ILE A 115 4.55 -11.14 20.18
CA ILE A 115 5.35 -11.09 18.95
C ILE A 115 6.86 -11.03 19.28
N ARG A 116 7.28 -10.23 20.28
CA ARG A 116 8.69 -10.16 20.71
C ARG A 116 9.20 -11.47 21.29
N HIS A 117 8.39 -12.15 22.09
CA HIS A 117 8.72 -13.46 22.65
C HIS A 117 8.82 -14.53 21.54
N GLN A 118 7.87 -14.54 20.60
CA GLN A 118 7.92 -15.40 19.40
C GLN A 118 9.15 -15.10 18.54
N ALA A 119 9.52 -13.83 18.35
CA ALA A 119 10.71 -13.43 17.59
C ALA A 119 12.00 -13.99 18.20
N LYS A 120 12.11 -13.98 19.54
CA LYS A 120 13.27 -14.53 20.26
C LYS A 120 13.32 -16.06 20.16
N ILE A 121 12.19 -16.76 20.32
CA ILE A 121 12.11 -18.22 20.17
C ILE A 121 12.44 -18.66 18.74
N ASN A 122 11.91 -17.96 17.74
CA ASN A 122 12.05 -18.31 16.33
C ASN A 122 13.32 -17.72 15.68
N GLY A 123 14.21 -17.09 16.46
CA GLY A 123 15.53 -16.63 16.01
C GLY A 123 15.57 -15.40 15.10
N TRP A 124 14.45 -14.68 14.96
CA TRP A 124 14.30 -13.51 14.09
C TRP A 124 14.16 -12.16 14.84
N TYR A 125 14.23 -12.17 16.17
CA TYR A 125 14.50 -10.95 16.94
C TYR A 125 15.90 -10.43 16.62
N ILE A 126 16.03 -9.11 16.43
CA ILE A 126 17.29 -8.43 16.14
C ILE A 126 17.55 -7.40 17.24
N GLU A 127 18.67 -7.52 17.94
CA GLU A 127 19.16 -6.44 18.82
C GLU A 127 19.75 -5.30 17.96
N PRO A 128 19.60 -4.01 18.34
CA PRO A 128 20.05 -2.89 17.51
C PRO A 128 21.52 -2.87 17.12
N ASN A 129 22.36 -3.58 17.90
CA ASN A 129 23.80 -3.73 17.73
C ASN A 129 24.19 -4.90 16.79
N GLU A 130 23.27 -5.82 16.45
CA GLU A 130 23.53 -6.95 15.53
C GLU A 130 23.45 -6.56 14.05
N ILE A 131 22.90 -5.37 13.73
CA ILE A 131 22.61 -4.91 12.37
C ILE A 131 23.32 -3.59 12.07
N GLU A 132 24.07 -3.58 10.98
CA GLU A 132 24.83 -2.42 10.50
C GLU A 132 23.98 -1.65 9.49
N LEU A 133 23.42 -0.49 9.87
CA LEU A 133 22.66 0.37 8.98
C LEU A 133 23.59 1.13 8.02
N HIS A 134 23.27 1.12 6.72
CA HIS A 134 24.04 1.77 5.66
C HIS A 134 23.25 2.94 5.04
N GLU A 135 23.25 3.07 3.70
CA GLU A 135 22.59 4.15 2.98
C GLU A 135 21.06 4.12 3.06
N HIS A 136 20.45 5.30 3.04
CA HIS A 136 19.01 5.48 2.83
C HIS A 136 18.66 5.19 1.36
N ILE A 137 17.69 4.30 1.13
CA ILE A 137 17.31 3.81 -0.21
C ILE A 137 15.86 4.13 -0.59
N GLY A 138 15.03 4.59 0.34
CA GLY A 138 13.63 4.93 0.04
C GLY A 138 12.92 5.65 1.18
N LYS A 139 11.93 6.48 0.84
CA LYS A 139 11.13 7.23 1.81
C LYS A 139 9.65 6.92 1.67
N GLY A 140 9.04 6.45 2.75
CA GLY A 140 7.60 6.28 2.90
C GLY A 140 6.95 7.48 3.62
N SER A 141 5.65 7.38 3.86
CA SER A 141 4.89 8.34 4.69
C SER A 141 5.08 8.12 6.19
N THR A 142 5.31 6.87 6.61
CA THR A 142 5.40 6.45 8.03
C THR A 142 6.74 5.82 8.40
N ALA A 143 7.63 5.65 7.43
CA ALA A 143 8.91 4.98 7.58
C ALA A 143 9.94 5.47 6.56
N ASP A 144 11.22 5.37 6.91
CA ASP A 144 12.33 5.43 5.97
C ASP A 144 12.89 4.01 5.74
N ILE A 145 13.37 3.73 4.53
CA ILE A 145 13.95 2.45 4.13
C ILE A 145 15.47 2.62 4.00
N TYR A 146 16.21 1.81 4.74
CA TYR A 146 17.66 1.75 4.71
C TYR A 146 18.12 0.42 4.14
N ARG A 147 19.26 0.42 3.46
CA ARG A 147 20.05 -0.80 3.28
C ARG A 147 20.81 -1.07 4.58
N ALA A 148 21.02 -2.33 4.91
CA ALA A 148 21.82 -2.73 6.06
C ALA A 148 22.50 -4.09 5.83
N THR A 149 23.43 -4.44 6.73
CA THR A 149 23.99 -5.79 6.85
C THR A 149 23.56 -6.43 8.16
N TRP A 150 22.97 -7.63 8.11
CA TRP A 150 22.67 -8.43 9.30
C TRP A 150 23.21 -9.85 9.11
N ARG A 151 24.04 -10.32 10.06
CA ARG A 151 24.69 -11.65 10.02
C ARG A 151 25.40 -11.96 8.68
N GLY A 152 25.96 -10.94 8.02
CA GLY A 152 26.65 -11.03 6.72
C GLY A 152 25.73 -10.99 5.49
N LEU A 153 24.41 -10.90 5.66
CA LEU A 153 23.45 -10.75 4.56
C LEU A 153 23.08 -9.28 4.35
N ASN A 154 22.95 -8.86 3.09
CA ASN A 154 22.38 -7.56 2.74
C ASN A 154 20.85 -7.63 2.94
N VAL A 155 20.31 -6.69 3.72
CA VAL A 155 18.88 -6.62 4.08
C VAL A 155 18.32 -5.22 3.86
N ALA A 156 17.00 -5.12 3.71
CA ALA A 156 16.27 -3.85 3.73
C ALA A 156 15.63 -3.64 5.10
N VAL A 157 15.84 -2.47 5.70
CA VAL A 157 15.30 -2.08 7.00
C VAL A 157 14.25 -1.01 6.81
N LYS A 158 12.99 -1.35 7.06
CA LYS A 158 11.88 -0.39 7.15
C LYS A 158 11.86 0.16 8.59
N TRP A 159 12.45 1.34 8.77
CA TRP A 159 12.49 2.05 10.05
C TRP A 159 11.25 2.93 10.19
N ILE A 160 10.32 2.52 11.06
CA ILE A 160 9.11 3.28 11.37
C ILE A 160 9.48 4.53 12.19
N PHE A 161 8.92 5.69 11.85
CA PHE A 161 9.24 6.93 12.57
C PHE A 161 8.76 6.88 14.03
N PRO A 162 9.57 7.30 15.02
CA PRO A 162 9.19 7.27 16.44
C PRO A 162 7.86 7.98 16.75
N ASP A 163 7.54 9.05 16.02
CA ASP A 163 6.29 9.80 16.15
C ASP A 163 5.04 8.95 15.89
N ILE A 164 5.14 7.92 15.04
CA ILE A 164 4.04 6.97 14.77
C ILE A 164 3.67 6.19 16.04
N PHE A 165 4.65 5.85 16.87
CA PHE A 165 4.42 5.15 18.14
C PHE A 165 4.03 6.10 19.29
N ASN A 166 4.52 7.34 19.26
CA ASN A 166 4.29 8.31 20.33
C ASN A 166 2.95 9.06 20.22
N SER A 167 2.36 9.16 19.03
CA SER A 167 1.17 9.99 18.77
C SER A 167 -0.16 9.21 18.68
N ASP A 168 -0.12 7.90 18.49
CA ASP A 168 -1.31 7.08 18.27
C ASP A 168 -1.11 5.62 18.75
N GLU A 169 -2.00 5.08 19.58
CA GLU A 169 -2.02 3.65 19.93
C GLU A 169 -2.16 2.77 18.67
N ASN A 170 -2.83 3.28 17.63
CA ASN A 170 -2.94 2.56 16.36
C ASN A 170 -1.58 2.37 15.67
N GLY A 171 -0.58 3.22 15.93
CA GLY A 171 0.74 3.09 15.32
C GLY A 171 1.46 1.80 15.72
N VAL A 172 1.39 1.44 17.01
CA VAL A 172 1.88 0.15 17.51
C VAL A 172 1.08 -1.02 16.93
N ILE A 173 -0.25 -0.88 16.83
CA ILE A 173 -1.14 -1.89 16.26
C ILE A 173 -0.82 -2.15 14.78
N TRP A 174 -0.65 -1.11 13.97
CA TRP A 174 -0.32 -1.26 12.54
C TRP A 174 1.05 -1.89 12.32
N PHE A 175 2.05 -1.51 13.12
CA PHE A 175 3.38 -2.12 13.08
C PHE A 175 3.35 -3.60 13.48
N ALA A 176 2.71 -3.92 14.62
CA ALA A 176 2.54 -5.29 15.09
C ALA A 176 1.81 -6.14 14.04
N GLN A 177 0.78 -5.60 13.39
CA GLN A 177 -0.01 -6.30 12.38
C GLN A 177 0.75 -6.52 11.06
N GLU A 178 1.52 -5.55 10.56
CA GLU A 178 2.36 -5.74 9.38
C GLU A 178 3.42 -6.83 9.64
N LEU A 179 4.04 -6.79 10.81
CA LEU A 179 5.04 -7.76 11.24
C LEU A 179 4.45 -9.16 11.45
N GLU A 180 3.28 -9.27 12.09
CA GLU A 180 2.55 -10.52 12.27
C GLU A 180 2.16 -11.13 10.92
N VAL A 181 1.65 -10.32 9.97
CA VAL A 181 1.37 -10.84 8.63
C VAL A 181 2.64 -11.33 7.96
N LEU A 182 3.73 -10.55 7.96
CA LEU A 182 4.99 -10.92 7.31
C LEU A 182 5.67 -12.16 7.93
N SER A 183 5.61 -12.33 9.25
CA SER A 183 6.28 -13.44 9.96
C SER A 183 5.71 -14.82 9.63
N HIS A 184 4.48 -14.88 9.12
CA HIS A 184 3.83 -16.11 8.67
C HIS A 184 4.03 -16.42 7.16
N GLN A 185 4.85 -15.62 6.46
CA GLN A 185 5.10 -15.78 5.02
C GLN A 185 6.43 -16.46 4.71
N HIS A 186 6.32 -17.51 3.90
CA HIS A 186 7.44 -18.26 3.34
C HIS A 186 7.01 -18.82 1.97
N HIS A 187 7.18 -18.02 0.92
CA HIS A 187 6.76 -18.34 -0.45
C HIS A 187 7.68 -17.61 -1.44
N PRO A 188 8.15 -18.27 -2.53
CA PRO A 188 9.17 -17.71 -3.42
C PRO A 188 8.79 -16.41 -4.15
N PHE A 189 7.50 -16.06 -4.18
CA PHE A 189 7.01 -14.82 -4.80
C PHE A 189 6.42 -13.79 -3.81
N VAL A 190 6.65 -13.98 -2.50
CA VAL A 190 6.28 -13.04 -1.44
C VAL A 190 7.57 -12.54 -0.76
N LEU A 191 7.60 -11.25 -0.40
CA LEU A 191 8.73 -10.64 0.32
C LEU A 191 9.01 -11.39 1.63
N GLN A 192 10.24 -11.89 1.78
CA GLN A 192 10.65 -12.64 2.96
C GLN A 192 11.03 -11.70 4.12
N LEU A 193 10.41 -11.91 5.29
CA LEU A 193 10.88 -11.36 6.56
C LEU A 193 12.17 -12.06 6.98
N MET A 194 13.19 -11.27 7.31
CA MET A 194 14.47 -11.74 7.88
C MET A 194 14.49 -11.57 9.39
N GLY A 195 13.89 -10.49 9.90
CA GLY A 195 13.70 -10.27 11.33
C GLY A 195 13.10 -8.93 11.66
N ALA A 196 13.14 -8.56 12.94
CA ALA A 196 12.68 -7.25 13.39
C ALA A 196 13.39 -6.79 14.66
N CYS A 197 13.58 -5.48 14.77
CA CYS A 197 13.87 -4.85 16.05
C CYS A 197 12.57 -4.27 16.63
N LEU A 198 12.36 -4.50 17.92
CA LEU A 198 11.09 -4.22 18.62
C LEU A 198 11.31 -3.31 19.84
N GLU A 199 12.41 -2.57 19.87
CA GLU A 199 12.75 -1.63 20.95
C GLU A 199 12.13 -0.26 20.65
N LEU A 200 10.81 -0.21 20.79
CA LEU A 200 10.00 0.99 20.55
C LEU A 200 10.23 2.06 21.65
N PRO A 201 10.08 3.35 21.31
CA PRO A 201 9.71 3.90 20.01
C PRO A 201 10.91 4.13 19.06
N THR A 202 12.15 3.97 19.53
CA THR A 202 13.35 4.36 18.79
C THR A 202 13.70 3.39 17.65
N ASN A 203 13.63 2.09 17.91
CA ASN A 203 14.10 1.03 17.00
C ASN A 203 12.94 0.11 16.60
N GLY A 204 11.89 0.70 16.01
CA GLY A 204 10.80 -0.05 15.36
C GLY A 204 11.17 -0.41 13.93
N TRP A 205 11.77 -1.59 13.73
CA TRP A 205 12.36 -1.99 12.45
C TRP A 205 11.74 -3.29 11.94
N ILE A 206 11.23 -3.29 10.70
CA ILE A 206 10.91 -4.52 9.96
C ILE A 206 12.08 -4.77 8.99
N VAL A 207 12.72 -5.93 9.09
CA VAL A 207 13.92 -6.28 8.31
C VAL A 207 13.58 -7.40 7.34
N THR A 208 13.76 -7.14 6.04
CA THR A 208 13.39 -8.06 4.95
C THR A 208 14.56 -8.34 4.02
N GLU A 209 14.40 -9.26 3.08
CA GLU A 209 15.34 -9.39 1.96
C GLU A 209 15.55 -8.04 1.24
N LEU A 210 16.80 -7.73 0.86
CA LEU A 210 17.10 -6.55 0.06
C LEU A 210 16.78 -6.85 -1.42
N LEU A 211 15.85 -6.08 -1.99
CA LEU A 211 15.51 -6.19 -3.39
C LEU A 211 16.22 -5.09 -4.20
N SER A 212 17.31 -5.49 -4.86
CA SER A 212 18.17 -4.67 -5.73
C SER A 212 17.56 -4.37 -7.11
N GLY A 213 16.58 -5.16 -7.54
CA GLY A 213 15.94 -5.02 -8.84
C GLY A 213 14.84 -3.95 -8.88
N LYS A 214 14.14 -3.88 -10.01
CA LYS A 214 13.17 -2.82 -10.32
C LYS A 214 11.77 -3.18 -9.82
N THR A 215 10.95 -2.17 -9.54
CA THR A 215 9.50 -2.39 -9.40
C THR A 215 8.88 -2.80 -10.75
N LEU A 216 7.77 -3.54 -10.70
CA LEU A 216 7.00 -3.89 -11.90
C LEU A 216 6.51 -2.64 -12.64
N THR A 217 6.24 -1.53 -11.92
CA THR A 217 6.01 -0.21 -12.52
C THR A 217 7.16 0.20 -13.43
N GLU A 218 8.40 0.14 -12.96
CA GLU A 218 9.58 0.59 -13.70
C GLU A 218 9.95 -0.38 -14.84
N TRP A 219 9.75 -1.69 -14.63
CA TRP A 219 9.94 -2.68 -15.69
C TRP A 219 8.91 -2.56 -16.82
N LEU A 220 7.68 -2.16 -16.51
CA LEU A 220 6.67 -1.88 -17.52
C LEU A 220 6.87 -0.50 -18.17
N HIS A 221 7.11 0.56 -17.38
CA HIS A 221 6.95 1.95 -17.83
C HIS A 221 8.26 2.74 -18.00
N GLY A 222 9.36 2.27 -17.43
CA GLY A 222 10.58 3.05 -17.23
C GLY A 222 10.55 3.82 -15.90
N CYS A 223 11.67 4.44 -15.53
CA CYS A 223 11.79 5.18 -14.28
C CYS A 223 10.89 6.43 -14.25
N LYS A 224 10.35 6.72 -13.06
CA LYS A 224 9.28 7.72 -12.84
C LYS A 224 9.75 9.17 -12.96
N GLU A 225 9.74 9.71 -14.17
CA GLU A 225 9.27 11.09 -14.35
C GLU A 225 7.78 11.02 -14.71
N ARG A 226 6.98 11.99 -14.24
CA ARG A 226 5.50 11.97 -14.26
C ARG A 226 4.89 12.13 -15.67
N ARG A 227 5.25 11.25 -16.60
CA ARG A 227 4.76 11.21 -17.98
C ARG A 227 3.60 10.20 -18.08
N LYS A 228 2.60 10.52 -18.90
CA LYS A 228 1.49 9.60 -19.23
C LYS A 228 1.92 8.48 -20.19
N GLU A 229 3.09 8.62 -20.79
CA GLU A 229 3.63 7.76 -21.84
C GLU A 229 4.77 6.88 -21.31
N ARG A 230 4.93 5.71 -21.95
CA ARG A 230 5.94 4.71 -21.60
C ARG A 230 7.31 5.17 -22.10
N MET A 231 8.33 5.16 -21.25
CA MET A 231 9.70 5.58 -21.63
C MET A 231 10.56 4.48 -22.26
N ILE A 232 10.11 3.23 -22.16
CA ILE A 232 10.77 2.03 -22.70
C ILE A 232 9.79 1.22 -23.56
N PRO A 233 10.24 0.33 -24.45
CA PRO A 233 9.34 -0.61 -25.12
C PRO A 233 8.55 -1.46 -24.11
N LEU A 234 7.29 -1.77 -24.43
CA LEU A 234 6.48 -2.72 -23.63
C LEU A 234 7.15 -4.11 -23.67
N PRO A 235 7.45 -4.75 -22.52
CA PRO A 235 8.01 -6.10 -22.53
C PRO A 235 7.13 -7.11 -23.28
N PRO A 236 7.71 -8.20 -23.84
CA PRO A 236 6.97 -9.24 -24.55
C PRO A 236 5.76 -9.76 -23.78
N LEU A 237 4.71 -10.18 -24.50
CA LEU A 237 3.49 -10.67 -23.86
C LEU A 237 3.76 -11.88 -22.96
N GLU A 238 4.59 -12.81 -23.44
CA GLU A 238 5.00 -14.01 -22.70
C GLU A 238 5.63 -13.66 -21.34
N GLU A 239 6.63 -12.77 -21.32
CA GLU A 239 7.28 -12.34 -20.07
C GLU A 239 6.28 -11.69 -19.10
N ARG A 240 5.37 -10.86 -19.60
CA ARG A 240 4.32 -10.25 -18.76
C ARG A 240 3.35 -11.28 -18.19
N LEU A 241 3.10 -12.36 -18.91
CA LEU A 241 2.27 -13.47 -18.43
C LEU A 241 3.02 -14.35 -17.42
N LYS A 242 4.33 -14.57 -17.59
CA LYS A 242 5.18 -15.20 -16.56
C LYS A 242 5.11 -14.41 -15.25
N LYS A 243 5.35 -13.08 -15.28
CA LYS A 243 5.20 -12.23 -14.08
C LYS A 243 3.78 -12.27 -13.52
N GLY A 244 2.76 -12.26 -14.39
CA GLY A 244 1.35 -12.38 -14.00
C GLY A 244 1.02 -13.68 -13.26
N LEU A 245 1.59 -14.82 -13.69
CA LEU A 245 1.45 -16.11 -13.02
C LEU A 245 2.15 -16.13 -11.66
N GLU A 246 3.37 -15.59 -11.55
CA GLU A 246 4.09 -15.50 -10.27
C GLU A 246 3.30 -14.66 -9.24
N ILE A 247 2.73 -13.53 -9.66
CA ILE A 247 1.84 -12.70 -8.82
C ILE A 247 0.58 -13.49 -8.41
N ALA A 248 -0.03 -14.22 -9.35
CA ALA A 248 -1.22 -15.03 -9.06
C ALA A 248 -0.93 -16.14 -8.04
N LEU A 249 0.21 -16.82 -8.16
CA LEU A 249 0.67 -17.84 -7.20
C LEU A 249 0.92 -17.23 -5.82
N ALA A 250 1.55 -16.05 -5.74
CA ALA A 250 1.72 -15.33 -4.47
C ALA A 250 0.37 -15.01 -3.80
N MET A 251 -0.62 -14.55 -4.58
CA MET A 251 -1.95 -14.23 -4.06
C MET A 251 -2.77 -15.47 -3.70
N GLN A 252 -2.65 -16.56 -4.46
CA GLN A 252 -3.23 -17.85 -4.11
C GLN A 252 -2.69 -18.31 -2.75
N TYR A 253 -1.37 -18.34 -2.58
CA TYR A 253 -0.71 -18.71 -1.33
C TYR A 253 -1.19 -17.88 -0.13
N LEU A 254 -1.32 -16.55 -0.26
CA LEU A 254 -1.88 -15.70 0.82
C LEU A 254 -3.36 -16.02 1.11
N HIS A 255 -4.16 -16.25 0.07
CA HIS A 255 -5.60 -16.49 0.21
C HIS A 255 -5.96 -17.90 0.70
N GLU A 256 -5.06 -18.87 0.56
CA GLU A 256 -5.21 -20.25 1.06
C GLU A 256 -4.75 -20.43 2.52
N LYS A 257 -4.10 -19.43 3.11
CA LYS A 257 -3.78 -19.45 4.55
C LYS A 257 -5.04 -19.55 5.41
N THR A 258 -4.89 -20.13 6.60
CA THR A 258 -5.91 -20.12 7.66
C THR A 258 -5.30 -19.53 8.93
N PRO A 259 -5.72 -18.33 9.38
CA PRO A 259 -6.68 -17.43 8.72
C PRO A 259 -6.17 -16.86 7.38
N LYS A 260 -7.10 -16.46 6.51
CA LYS A 260 -6.84 -15.97 5.15
C LYS A 260 -6.15 -14.62 5.18
N VAL A 261 -5.06 -14.43 4.43
CA VAL A 261 -4.37 -13.13 4.35
C VAL A 261 -4.82 -12.37 3.10
N VAL A 262 -5.35 -11.17 3.26
CA VAL A 262 -5.69 -10.28 2.13
C VAL A 262 -4.75 -9.08 2.11
N HIS A 263 -4.03 -8.90 1.01
CA HIS A 263 -3.00 -7.86 0.84
C HIS A 263 -3.57 -6.42 0.84
N ARG A 264 -4.77 -6.24 0.27
CA ARG A 264 -5.53 -4.98 0.09
C ARG A 264 -4.86 -3.84 -0.71
N ASP A 265 -3.54 -3.82 -0.87
CA ASP A 265 -2.81 -2.82 -1.67
C ASP A 265 -1.91 -3.42 -2.78
N LEU A 266 -2.46 -4.38 -3.53
CA LEU A 266 -1.74 -5.01 -4.65
C LEU A 266 -1.70 -4.07 -5.87
N LYS A 267 -0.52 -3.53 -6.17
CA LYS A 267 -0.28 -2.62 -7.31
C LYS A 267 1.14 -2.78 -7.87
N PRO A 268 1.42 -2.39 -9.13
CA PRO A 268 2.75 -2.58 -9.74
C PRO A 268 3.93 -1.87 -9.06
N SER A 269 3.70 -0.93 -8.14
CA SER A 269 4.78 -0.32 -7.34
C SER A 269 5.17 -1.15 -6.11
N ASN A 270 4.30 -2.07 -5.71
CA ASN A 270 4.45 -2.95 -4.54
C ASN A 270 4.78 -4.39 -4.98
N ILE A 271 5.14 -4.54 -6.26
CA ILE A 271 5.64 -5.77 -6.86
C ILE A 271 7.05 -5.43 -7.33
N PHE A 272 8.03 -6.09 -6.75
CA PHE A 272 9.43 -5.97 -7.12
C PHE A 272 9.82 -7.15 -8.01
N LEU A 273 10.90 -6.98 -8.77
CA LEU A 273 11.59 -8.05 -9.47
C LEU A 273 12.94 -8.23 -8.78
N ASP A 274 13.29 -9.45 -8.40
CA ASP A 274 14.61 -9.78 -7.87
C ASP A 274 15.67 -9.87 -8.98
N ASP A 275 16.93 -10.14 -8.62
CA ASP A 275 18.05 -10.26 -9.57
C ASP A 275 17.85 -11.41 -10.58
N GLY A 276 17.04 -12.43 -10.22
CA GLY A 276 16.60 -13.51 -11.11
C GLY A 276 15.40 -13.12 -12.00
N MET A 277 14.98 -11.85 -11.96
CA MET A 277 13.78 -11.32 -12.61
C MET A 277 12.46 -11.94 -12.11
N HIS A 278 12.44 -12.63 -10.97
CA HIS A 278 11.23 -13.19 -10.38
C HIS A 278 10.48 -12.17 -9.51
N VAL A 279 9.16 -12.28 -9.48
CA VAL A 279 8.29 -11.41 -8.67
C VAL A 279 8.52 -11.58 -7.18
N ARG A 280 8.52 -10.46 -6.46
CA ARG A 280 8.34 -10.38 -5.01
C ARG A 280 7.20 -9.43 -4.71
N VAL A 281 6.09 -9.95 -4.19
CA VAL A 281 4.99 -9.11 -3.69
C VAL A 281 5.37 -8.57 -2.31
N ALA A 282 5.29 -7.25 -2.14
CA ALA A 282 5.82 -6.50 -1.01
C ALA A 282 4.81 -5.45 -0.48
N ASP A 283 5.16 -4.78 0.61
CA ASP A 283 4.37 -3.74 1.30
C ASP A 283 3.04 -4.25 1.89
N PHE A 284 3.17 -4.88 3.06
CA PHE A 284 2.08 -5.52 3.80
C PHE A 284 1.45 -4.62 4.87
N GLY A 285 1.79 -3.33 4.94
CA GLY A 285 1.21 -2.39 5.92
C GLY A 285 -0.33 -2.31 5.84
N HIS A 286 -0.88 -2.55 4.66
CA HIS A 286 -2.33 -2.64 4.43
C HIS A 286 -2.90 -4.07 4.52
N ALA A 287 -2.09 -5.13 4.66
CA ALA A 287 -2.56 -6.51 4.66
C ALA A 287 -3.23 -6.91 5.99
N ARG A 288 -4.27 -7.75 5.94
CA ARG A 288 -5.01 -8.20 7.14
C ARG A 288 -5.35 -9.69 7.05
N PHE A 289 -5.44 -10.33 8.21
CA PHE A 289 -6.11 -11.63 8.34
C PHE A 289 -7.63 -11.42 8.29
N LEU A 290 -8.32 -12.15 7.40
CA LEU A 290 -9.77 -12.30 7.44
C LEU A 290 -10.11 -13.51 8.32
N LEU A 291 -10.88 -13.25 9.37
CA LEU A 291 -11.56 -14.29 10.15
C LEU A 291 -12.83 -14.73 9.39
N ASP A 292 -13.28 -15.97 9.61
CA ASP A 292 -14.43 -16.52 8.87
C ASP A 292 -15.74 -15.74 9.12
N GLU A 293 -15.87 -15.05 10.26
CA GLU A 293 -16.98 -14.15 10.56
C GLU A 293 -17.02 -12.92 9.63
N GLU A 294 -15.86 -12.41 9.15
CA GLU A 294 -15.82 -11.32 8.17
C GLU A 294 -16.13 -11.79 6.74
N GLN A 295 -15.94 -13.09 6.45
CA GLN A 295 -16.35 -13.65 5.15
C GLN A 295 -17.89 -13.62 5.01
N ALA A 296 -18.64 -13.79 6.11
CA ALA A 296 -20.10 -13.65 6.10
C ALA A 296 -20.55 -12.21 5.79
N LEU A 297 -19.84 -11.20 6.29
CA LEU A 297 -20.17 -9.77 6.09
C LEU A 297 -19.88 -9.24 4.67
N THR A 298 -19.17 -10.00 3.84
CA THR A 298 -18.89 -9.63 2.44
C THR A 298 -19.76 -10.37 1.42
N GLY A 299 -20.65 -11.27 1.87
CA GLY A 299 -21.44 -12.16 1.02
C GLY A 299 -22.89 -11.75 0.77
N GLU A 300 -23.55 -11.05 1.70
CA GLU A 300 -25.00 -10.78 1.59
C GLU A 300 -25.33 -9.28 1.49
N THR A 301 -25.81 -8.87 0.31
CA THR A 301 -26.75 -7.74 0.24
C THR A 301 -27.96 -8.07 1.09
N VAL A 302 -28.09 -7.42 2.25
CA VAL A 302 -29.30 -7.45 3.08
C VAL A 302 -30.47 -6.93 2.24
N GLY A 303 -31.22 -7.88 1.68
CA GLY A 303 -32.50 -7.62 1.02
C GLY A 303 -33.52 -7.27 2.08
N ILE A 304 -33.59 -5.98 2.43
CA ILE A 304 -34.74 -5.44 3.15
C ILE A 304 -35.95 -5.69 2.25
N LYS A 305 -36.78 -6.67 2.62
CA LYS A 305 -38.15 -6.78 2.13
C LYS A 305 -39.01 -5.82 2.95
N ASP A 306 -39.96 -5.20 2.24
CA ASP A 306 -40.93 -4.23 2.75
C ASP A 306 -41.82 -4.76 3.88
#